data_AF-A0A1I5B7Y7-F1
#
_entry.id   AF-A0A1I5B7Y7-F1
#
_cell.length_a   1.000
_cell.length_b   1.000
_cell.length_c   1.000
_cell.angle_alpha   90.00
_cell.angle_beta   90.00
_cell.angle_gamma   90.00
#
_symmetry.space_group_name_H-M   'P 1'
#
loop_
_entity.id
_entity.type
_entity.pdbx_description
1 polymer ?
#
loop_
_entity_poly.entity_id
_entity_poly.type
_entity_poly.pdbx_seq_one_letter_code
_entity_poly.pdbx_strand_id
1 'polypeptide(L)'
;MAKVGGKKELTGKNDIETDISNHCGRLIFNAIVYYNSAILSRLLERLEAEDNTKGIEALALISPVAWQHILLNGHYTFQSSNEIIDLDVLVAGLKLG
;
A
#
# COMPACT_ATOMS: atom_id res chain seq x y z
N MET A 1 21.15 18.41 6.73
CA MET A 1 22.24 19.29 6.28
C MET A 1 23.24 18.45 5.48
N ALA A 2 23.37 18.70 4.19
CA ALA A 2 24.47 18.18 3.37
C ALA A 2 24.94 19.31 2.44
N LYS A 3 26.23 19.60 2.46
CA LYS A 3 26.87 20.72 1.75
C LYS A 3 27.95 20.13 0.85
N VAL A 4 27.81 20.28 -0.47
CA VAL A 4 28.89 20.03 -1.43
C VAL A 4 29.22 21.37 -2.11
N GLY A 5 30.51 21.69 -2.11
CA GLY A 5 31.04 22.98 -2.53
C GLY A 5 30.92 23.22 -4.03
N GLY A 6 30.92 24.52 -4.38
CA GLY A 6 30.97 25.01 -5.75
C GLY A 6 29.80 25.93 -6.06
N LYS A 7 30.00 27.24 -5.86
CA LYS A 7 29.19 28.39 -6.29
C LYS A 7 28.14 28.09 -7.38
N LYS A 8 26.96 27.63 -6.98
CA LYS A 8 25.66 27.79 -7.66
C LYS A 8 24.58 27.53 -6.62
N GLU A 9 23.82 28.56 -6.30
CA GLU A 9 22.59 28.41 -5.53
C GLU A 9 21.65 27.47 -6.30
N LEU A 10 21.28 26.36 -5.68
CA LEU A 10 20.16 25.51 -6.10
C LEU A 10 19.17 25.37 -4.92
N THR A 11 19.00 26.44 -4.16
CA THR A 11 18.15 26.48 -2.97
C THR A 11 16.75 26.87 -3.39
N GLY A 12 15.88 25.89 -3.65
CA GLY A 12 14.45 26.16 -3.88
C GLY A 12 13.72 25.10 -4.70
N LYS A 13 14.31 24.61 -5.81
CA LYS A 13 13.64 23.62 -6.66
C LYS A 13 13.68 22.21 -6.08
N ASN A 14 14.86 21.80 -5.58
CA ASN A 14 15.07 20.44 -5.08
C ASN A 14 14.34 20.16 -3.76
N ASP A 15 14.23 21.17 -2.88
CA ASP A 15 13.57 21.01 -1.57
C ASP A 15 12.05 20.86 -1.72
N ILE A 16 11.42 21.65 -2.60
CA ILE A 16 9.99 21.54 -2.91
C ILE A 16 9.69 20.19 -3.59
N GLU A 17 10.49 19.80 -4.58
CA GLU A 17 10.32 18.49 -5.26
C GLU A 17 10.53 17.32 -4.29
N THR A 18 11.49 17.43 -3.37
CA THR A 18 11.70 16.44 -2.30
C THR A 18 10.51 16.38 -1.35
N ASP A 19 9.95 17.53 -0.96
CA ASP A 19 8.80 17.58 -0.06
C ASP A 19 7.53 17.02 -0.72
N ILE A 20 7.30 17.35 -2.00
CA ILE A 20 6.22 16.74 -2.80
C ILE A 20 6.41 15.22 -2.86
N SER A 21 7.62 14.75 -3.16
CA SER A 21 7.92 13.31 -3.21
C SER A 21 7.65 12.62 -1.87
N ASN A 22 8.03 13.24 -0.76
CA ASN A 22 7.75 12.73 0.59
C ASN A 22 6.24 12.64 0.86
N HIS A 23 5.46 13.68 0.51
CA HIS A 23 4.02 13.67 0.65
C HIS A 23 3.35 12.60 -0.24
N CYS A 24 3.79 12.45 -1.48
CA CYS A 24 3.35 11.38 -2.37
C CYS A 24 3.66 10.00 -1.79
N GLY A 25 4.88 9.81 -1.24
CA GLY A 25 5.27 8.57 -0.57
C GLY A 25 4.36 8.23 0.61
N ARG A 26 4.02 9.24 1.43
CA ARG A 26 3.08 9.07 2.55
C ARG A 26 1.67 8.71 2.07
N LEU A 27 1.19 9.34 1.01
CA LEU A 27 -0.11 9.03 0.41
C LEU A 27 -0.17 7.58 -0.09
N ILE A 28 0.85 7.15 -0.84
CA ILE A 28 0.95 5.77 -1.35
C ILE A 28 1.02 4.78 -0.19
N PHE A 29 1.86 5.06 0.81
CA PHE A 29 1.97 4.20 1.99
C PHE A 29 0.64 4.07 2.73
N ASN A 30 -0.06 5.17 2.97
CA ASN A 30 -1.38 5.16 3.61
C ASN A 30 -2.40 4.36 2.78
N ALA A 31 -2.36 4.49 1.45
CA ALA A 31 -3.22 3.70 0.57
C ALA A 31 -2.93 2.20 0.68
N ILE A 32 -1.66 1.79 0.66
CA ILE A 32 -1.25 0.39 0.85
C ILE A 32 -1.75 -0.15 2.18
N VAL A 33 -1.49 0.55 3.28
CA VAL A 33 -1.92 0.13 4.62
C VAL A 33 -3.44 0.04 4.72
N TYR A 34 -4.15 1.01 4.14
CA TYR A 34 -5.61 0.98 4.09
C TYR A 34 -6.13 -0.26 3.36
N TYR A 35 -5.67 -0.52 2.14
CA TYR A 35 -6.17 -1.63 1.35
C TYR A 35 -5.76 -2.99 1.95
N ASN A 36 -4.53 -3.14 2.42
CA ASN A 36 -4.10 -4.34 3.14
C ASN A 36 -5.00 -4.60 4.35
N SER A 37 -5.24 -3.59 5.19
CA SER A 37 -6.11 -3.74 6.37
C SER A 37 -7.54 -4.11 5.95
N ALA A 38 -8.10 -3.43 4.95
CA ALA A 38 -9.46 -3.64 4.47
C ALA A 38 -9.67 -5.04 3.86
N ILE A 39 -8.66 -5.59 3.17
CA ILE A 39 -8.66 -6.96 2.63
C ILE A 39 -8.57 -7.97 3.76
N LEU A 40 -7.63 -7.77 4.70
CA LEU A 40 -7.42 -8.69 5.83
C LEU A 40 -8.66 -8.74 6.74
N SER A 41 -9.31 -7.60 7.02
CA SER A 41 -10.54 -7.54 7.82
C SER A 41 -11.69 -8.33 7.19
N ARG A 42 -11.96 -8.14 5.90
CA ARG A 42 -13.00 -8.89 5.18
C ARG A 42 -12.70 -10.39 5.12
N LEU A 43 -11.42 -10.73 4.94
CA LEU A 43 -10.97 -12.10 4.89
C LEU A 43 -11.13 -12.79 6.26
N LEU A 44 -10.88 -12.06 7.35
CA LEU A 44 -11.15 -12.53 8.71
C LEU A 44 -12.64 -12.83 8.90
N GLU A 45 -13.52 -11.88 8.56
CA GLU A 45 -14.98 -12.05 8.69
C GLU A 45 -15.49 -13.29 7.94
N ARG A 46 -14.98 -13.53 6.72
CA ARG A 46 -15.33 -14.73 5.95
C ARG A 46 -14.83 -16.00 6.62
N LEU A 47 -13.57 -16.03 7.08
CA LEU A 47 -12.98 -17.22 7.71
C LEU A 47 -13.67 -17.55 9.05
N GLU A 48 -14.09 -16.53 9.80
CA GLU A 48 -14.90 -16.70 11.02
C GLU A 48 -16.28 -17.31 10.68
N ALA A 49 -16.94 -16.84 9.62
CA ALA A 49 -18.20 -17.40 9.15
C ALA A 49 -18.08 -18.85 8.65
N GLU A 50 -16.89 -19.24 8.17
CA GLU A 50 -16.56 -20.59 7.71
C GLU A 50 -16.02 -21.51 8.84
N ASP A 51 -15.84 -21.00 10.06
CA ASP A 51 -15.17 -21.69 11.18
C ASP A 51 -13.78 -22.23 10.79
N ASN A 52 -13.08 -21.52 9.90
CA ASN A 52 -11.78 -21.92 9.37
C ASN A 52 -10.64 -21.43 10.27
N THR A 53 -10.44 -22.13 11.38
CA THR A 53 -9.39 -21.82 12.37
C THR A 53 -7.98 -21.79 11.79
N LYS A 54 -7.66 -22.68 10.84
CA LYS A 54 -6.35 -22.70 10.16
C LYS A 54 -6.11 -21.46 9.31
N GLY A 55 -7.13 -21.02 8.59
CA GLY A 55 -7.08 -19.80 7.80
C GLY A 55 -6.88 -18.57 8.68
N ILE A 56 -7.53 -18.52 9.86
CA ILE A 56 -7.36 -17.43 10.83
C ILE A 56 -5.93 -17.40 11.40
N GLU A 57 -5.37 -18.55 11.76
CA GLU A 57 -3.98 -18.65 12.21
C GLU A 57 -2.99 -18.18 11.14
N ALA A 58 -3.21 -18.58 9.88
CA ALA A 58 -2.39 -18.12 8.76
C ALA A 58 -2.53 -16.61 8.52
N LEU A 59 -3.75 -16.07 8.63
CA LEU A 59 -4.05 -14.65 8.47
C LEU A 59 -3.33 -13.80 9.53
N ALA A 60 -3.25 -14.28 10.77
CA ALA A 60 -2.59 -13.59 11.88
C ALA A 60 -1.07 -13.37 11.66
N LEU A 61 -0.46 -14.14 10.76
CA LEU A 61 0.95 -13.97 10.37
C LEU A 61 1.16 -12.87 9.33
N ILE A 62 0.08 -12.35 8.72
CA ILE A 62 0.15 -11.35 7.66
C ILE A 62 0.03 -9.95 8.27
N SER A 63 1.05 -9.13 8.05
CA SER A 63 1.05 -7.75 8.53
C SER A 63 0.32 -6.80 7.56
N PRO A 64 -0.59 -5.93 8.05
CA PRO A 64 -1.23 -4.91 7.22
C PRO A 64 -0.24 -3.86 6.69
N VAL A 65 0.92 -3.70 7.35
CA VAL A 65 1.99 -2.80 6.90
C VAL A 65 3.05 -3.50 6.05
N ALA A 66 2.79 -4.72 5.57
CA ALA A 66 3.73 -5.41 4.69
C ALA A 66 3.78 -4.74 3.31
N TRP A 67 4.92 -4.13 2.98
CA TRP A 67 5.17 -3.52 1.66
C TRP A 67 6.52 -3.91 1.04
N GLN A 68 7.35 -4.70 1.74
CA GLN A 68 8.64 -5.19 1.23
C GLN A 68 8.53 -5.95 -0.10
N HIS A 69 7.38 -6.56 -0.37
CA HIS A 69 7.12 -7.30 -1.61
C HIS A 69 6.46 -6.46 -2.72
N ILE A 70 6.15 -5.19 -2.47
CA ILE A 70 5.49 -4.30 -3.43
C ILE A 70 6.59 -3.55 -4.20
N LEU A 71 6.81 -3.94 -5.45
CA LEU A 71 7.65 -3.18 -6.36
C LEU A 71 6.87 -1.94 -6.79
N LEU A 72 7.38 -0.74 -6.50
CA LEU A 72 6.81 0.54 -6.93
C LEU A 72 7.59 1.17 -8.12
N ASN A 73 8.67 0.52 -8.56
CA ASN A 73 9.54 1.01 -9.64
C ASN A 73 9.03 0.65 -11.05
N GLY A 74 7.75 0.27 -11.19
CA GLY A 74 7.13 -0.07 -12.46
C GLY A 74 6.54 1.15 -13.18
N HIS A 75 6.20 0.97 -14.45
CA HIS A 75 5.37 1.92 -15.18
C HIS A 75 3.89 1.55 -14.99
N TYR A 76 3.16 2.35 -14.20
CA TYR A 76 1.74 2.13 -13.94
C TYR A 76 0.90 3.05 -14.82
N THR A 77 -0.21 2.51 -15.33
CA THR A 77 -1.25 3.33 -15.94
C THR A 77 -2.38 3.47 -14.93
N PHE A 78 -2.85 4.70 -14.73
CA PHE A 78 -4.02 4.94 -13.91
C PHE A 78 -5.26 4.55 -14.71
N GLN A 79 -6.15 3.80 -14.06
CA GLN A 79 -7.47 3.55 -14.61
C GLN A 79 -8.21 4.89 -14.72
N SER A 80 -8.74 5.19 -15.90
CA SER A 80 -9.49 6.45 -16.14
C SER A 80 -10.97 6.34 -15.80
N SER A 81 -11.46 5.14 -15.47
CA SER A 81 -12.83 4.96 -14.99
C SER A 81 -12.91 5.30 -13.51
N ASN A 82 -14.03 5.93 -13.13
CA ASN A 82 -14.37 6.22 -11.72
C ASN A 82 -14.88 4.96 -10.99
N GLU A 83 -14.49 3.78 -11.45
CA GLU A 83 -14.95 2.51 -10.88
C GLU A 83 -14.25 2.29 -9.55
N ILE A 84 -15.06 2.13 -8.50
CA ILE A 84 -14.57 1.82 -7.18
C ILE A 84 -14.14 0.36 -7.18
N ILE A 85 -12.97 0.08 -6.60
CA ILE A 85 -12.48 -1.29 -6.42
C ILE A 85 -13.46 -2.02 -5.50
N ASP A 86 -14.12 -3.05 -6.03
CA ASP A 86 -14.95 -3.95 -5.24
C ASP A 86 -14.04 -4.92 -4.46
N LEU A 87 -13.87 -4.61 -3.17
CA LEU A 87 -13.03 -5.40 -2.27
C LEU A 87 -13.65 -6.75 -1.94
N ASP A 88 -14.97 -6.89 -1.99
CA ASP A 88 -15.65 -8.13 -1.65
C ASP A 88 -15.44 -9.16 -2.77
N VAL A 89 -15.53 -8.71 -4.03
CA VAL A 89 -15.16 -9.52 -5.20
C VAL A 89 -13.69 -9.94 -5.16
N LEU A 90 -12.79 -9.02 -4.78
CA LEU A 90 -11.36 -9.32 -4.67
C LEU A 90 -11.10 -10.39 -3.60
N VAL A 91 -11.70 -10.24 -2.42
CA VAL A 91 -11.54 -11.18 -1.30
C VAL A 91 -12.17 -12.54 -1.61
N ALA A 92 -13.29 -12.59 -2.33
CA ALA A 92 -13.92 -13.84 -2.74
C ALA A 92 -12.98 -14.75 -3.55
N GLY A 93 -12.10 -14.16 -4.37
CA GLY A 93 -11.09 -14.89 -5.15
C GLY A 93 -9.88 -15.40 -4.33
N LEU A 94 -9.67 -14.90 -3.12
CA LEU A 94 -8.54 -15.28 -2.27
C LEU A 94 -8.83 -16.59 -1.53
N LYS A 95 -7.84 -17.48 -1.45
CA LYS A 95 -7.88 -18.69 -0.62
C LYS A 95 -6.68 -18.70 0.31
N LEU A 96 -6.94 -18.76 1.61
CA LEU A 96 -5.94 -19.11 2.62
C LEU A 96 -6.11 -20.60 2.92
N GLY A 97 -4.99 -21.31 2.93
CA GLY A 97 -4.92 -22.78 2.93
C GLY A 97 -5.61 -23.46 4.11
#